data_AF-A0AAV0R4E3-F1
#
_entry.id   AF-A0AAV0R4E3-F1
#
_cell.length_a   1.000
_cell.length_b   1.000
_cell.length_c   1.000
_cell.angle_alpha   90.00
_cell.angle_beta   90.00
_cell.angle_gamma   90.00
#
_symmetry.space_group_name_H-M   'P 1'
#
loop_
_entity.id
_entity.type
_entity.pdbx_description
1 polymer ?
#
loop_
_entity_poly.entity_id
_entity_poly.type
_entity_poly.pdbx_seq_one_letter_code
_entity_poly.pdbx_strand_id
1 'polypeptide(L)'
;MEDETHHKSTQQLTSSFLHSFRGAARDLGVNNPIFSLSVSVDIQPAATAVILDLETESAATSLLSSDPNLFKLSKLLTDLKTLHRDLEKLSGYSLKSILRRRITACRIYQLGSKIEAEIQVYFDREQIQKLARTLQLTEGEEEGE
;
A
#
# COMPACT_ATOMS: atom_id res chain seq x y z
N MET A 1 30.59 3.96 -13.02
CA MET A 1 30.45 4.46 -11.63
C MET A 1 29.19 5.32 -11.44
N GLU A 2 28.30 5.40 -12.44
CA GLU A 2 27.08 6.25 -12.40
C GLU A 2 25.79 5.45 -12.14
N ASP A 3 25.85 4.11 -12.08
CA ASP A 3 24.68 3.23 -11.99
C ASP A 3 24.26 2.94 -10.52
N GLU A 4 25.23 2.90 -9.59
CA GLU A 4 24.95 2.62 -8.16
C GLU A 4 24.24 3.78 -7.43
N THR A 5 24.48 5.02 -7.83
CA THR A 5 23.87 6.20 -7.19
C THR A 5 22.39 6.33 -7.55
N HIS A 6 22.00 5.92 -8.77
CA HIS A 6 20.61 5.93 -9.23
C HIS A 6 19.78 4.83 -8.54
N HIS A 7 20.36 3.64 -8.31
CA HIS A 7 19.70 2.53 -7.64
C HIS A 7 19.45 2.81 -6.14
N LYS A 8 20.40 3.44 -5.46
CA LYS A 8 20.27 3.77 -4.02
C LYS A 8 19.20 4.84 -3.77
N SER A 9 19.11 5.84 -4.65
CA SER A 9 18.12 6.92 -4.56
C SER A 9 16.69 6.42 -4.82
N THR A 10 16.51 5.54 -5.81
CA THR A 10 15.20 4.92 -6.12
C THR A 10 14.71 3.99 -5.02
N GLN A 11 15.62 3.24 -4.38
CA GLN A 11 15.27 2.37 -3.25
C GLN A 11 14.86 3.17 -2.01
N GLN A 12 15.54 4.29 -1.72
CA GLN A 12 15.18 5.18 -0.62
C GLN A 12 13.81 5.83 -0.80
N LEU A 13 13.51 6.34 -2.01
CA LEU A 13 12.21 6.90 -2.36
C LEU A 13 11.10 5.86 -2.24
N THR A 14 11.35 4.62 -2.70
CA THR A 14 10.40 3.52 -2.59
C THR A 14 10.14 3.17 -1.12
N SER A 15 11.17 3.12 -0.27
CA SER A 15 11.03 2.85 1.16
C SER A 15 10.25 3.95 1.90
N SER A 16 10.54 5.23 1.62
CA SER A 16 9.80 6.35 2.22
C SER A 16 8.34 6.36 1.79
N PHE A 17 8.06 6.10 0.51
CA PHE A 17 6.70 5.99 0.00
C PHE A 17 5.95 4.85 0.70
N LEU A 18 6.53 3.64 0.70
CA LEU A 18 5.90 2.47 1.32
C LEU A 18 5.63 2.68 2.81
N HIS A 19 6.53 3.37 3.52
CA HIS A 19 6.34 3.67 4.93
C HIS A 19 5.15 4.63 5.17
N SER A 20 5.10 5.74 4.44
CA SER A 20 3.97 6.69 4.52
C SER A 20 2.66 6.03 4.10
N PHE A 21 2.71 5.30 3.00
CA PHE A 21 1.56 4.62 2.43
C PHE A 21 1.03 3.49 3.33
N ARG A 22 1.92 2.78 4.06
CA ARG A 22 1.51 1.81 5.08
C ARG A 22 0.70 2.46 6.19
N GLY A 23 1.14 3.62 6.69
CA GLY A 23 0.41 4.37 7.72
C GLY A 23 -1.00 4.71 7.24
N ALA A 24 -1.10 5.21 6.02
CA ALA A 24 -2.37 5.55 5.39
C ALA A 24 -3.27 4.30 5.19
N ALA A 25 -2.70 3.19 4.73
CA ALA A 25 -3.42 1.92 4.52
C ALA A 25 -3.91 1.29 5.84
N ARG A 26 -3.15 1.45 6.93
CA ARG A 26 -3.55 1.04 8.28
C ARG A 26 -4.74 1.85 8.76
N ASP A 27 -4.69 3.17 8.60
CA ASP A 27 -5.78 4.07 9.00
C ASP A 27 -7.05 3.81 8.18
N LEU A 28 -6.87 3.38 6.93
CA LEU A 28 -7.92 2.82 6.10
C LEU A 28 -8.43 1.47 6.61
N GLY A 29 -7.60 0.56 7.12
CA GLY A 29 -8.04 -0.76 7.61
C GLY A 29 -8.78 -0.73 8.96
N VAL A 30 -8.42 0.20 9.85
CA VAL A 30 -8.89 0.25 11.25
C VAL A 30 -10.35 0.72 11.37
N ASN A 31 -10.84 1.58 10.47
CA ASN A 31 -12.14 2.24 10.61
C ASN A 31 -13.33 1.48 10.00
N ASN A 32 -13.51 0.20 10.31
CA ASN A 32 -14.48 -0.67 9.62
C ASN A 32 -15.92 -0.09 9.58
N PRO A 33 -16.50 0.21 8.39
CA PRO A 33 -17.76 0.93 8.26
C PRO A 33 -18.99 0.03 8.50
N ILE A 34 -18.80 -1.25 8.81
CA ILE A 34 -19.89 -2.22 9.00
C ILE A 34 -20.83 -1.80 10.14
N PHE A 35 -20.35 -1.04 11.13
CA PHE A 35 -21.15 -0.63 12.29
C PHE A 35 -21.68 0.81 12.26
N SER A 36 -21.33 1.62 11.24
CA SER A 36 -21.88 2.98 11.14
C SER A 36 -23.20 2.99 10.36
N LEU A 37 -24.32 3.09 11.08
CA LEU A 37 -25.67 3.29 10.54
C LEU A 37 -25.86 4.66 9.86
N SER A 38 -24.85 5.55 9.83
CA SER A 38 -25.00 6.90 9.27
C SER A 38 -25.17 6.85 7.76
N VAL A 39 -26.29 7.34 7.23
CA VAL A 39 -26.62 7.44 5.79
C VAL A 39 -25.54 8.17 4.97
N SER A 40 -24.71 8.99 5.64
CA SER A 40 -23.43 9.43 5.11
C SER A 40 -22.42 8.28 5.12
N VAL A 41 -22.35 7.54 4.01
CA VAL A 41 -21.08 6.91 3.61
C VAL A 41 -20.15 8.05 3.22
N ASP A 42 -19.70 8.82 4.21
CA ASP A 42 -18.57 9.69 4.01
C ASP A 42 -17.37 8.75 3.98
N ILE A 43 -16.89 8.48 2.77
CA ILE A 43 -15.64 7.79 2.55
C ILE A 43 -14.63 8.66 3.26
N GLN A 44 -14.21 8.22 4.44
CA GLN A 44 -13.47 9.05 5.38
C GLN A 44 -12.30 9.72 4.66
N PRO A 45 -11.91 10.95 5.05
CA PRO A 45 -10.79 11.67 4.47
C PRO A 45 -9.51 10.82 4.37
N ALA A 46 -9.36 9.82 5.24
CA ALA A 46 -8.30 8.81 5.19
C ALA A 46 -8.26 8.00 3.88
N ALA A 47 -9.39 7.49 3.39
CA ALA A 47 -9.41 6.71 2.15
C ALA A 47 -9.10 7.59 0.93
N THR A 48 -9.63 8.80 0.90
CA THR A 48 -9.32 9.78 -0.15
C THR A 48 -7.87 10.23 -0.08
N ALA A 49 -7.28 10.43 1.11
CA ALA A 49 -5.87 10.78 1.26
C ALA A 49 -4.95 9.66 0.75
N VAL A 50 -5.21 8.41 1.13
CA VAL A 50 -4.50 7.21 0.60
C VAL A 50 -4.54 7.16 -0.93
N ILE A 51 -5.70 7.48 -1.51
CA ILE A 51 -5.92 7.43 -2.96
C ILE A 51 -5.28 8.64 -3.65
N LEU A 52 -5.35 9.83 -3.05
CA LEU A 52 -4.69 11.03 -3.55
C LEU A 52 -3.17 10.86 -3.54
N ASP A 53 -2.60 10.25 -2.49
CA ASP A 53 -1.17 9.92 -2.41
C ASP A 53 -0.76 8.89 -3.48
N LEU A 54 -1.66 7.97 -3.85
CA LEU A 54 -1.44 7.03 -4.96
C LEU A 54 -1.54 7.68 -6.34
N GLU A 55 -2.39 8.68 -6.49
CA GLU A 55 -2.57 9.40 -7.75
C GLU A 55 -1.43 10.40 -7.99
N THR A 56 -0.96 11.08 -6.96
CA THR A 56 0.20 11.98 -7.02
C THR A 56 1.49 11.21 -7.32
N GLU A 57 1.59 9.96 -6.85
CA GLU A 57 2.73 9.08 -7.11
C GLU A 57 2.46 7.99 -8.16
N SER A 58 1.75 8.33 -9.24
CA SER A 58 1.53 7.37 -10.36
C SER A 58 2.83 6.77 -10.92
N ALA A 59 3.95 7.49 -10.83
CA ALA A 59 5.29 6.98 -11.15
C ALA A 59 5.72 5.80 -10.25
N ALA A 60 5.33 5.80 -8.96
CA ALA A 60 5.60 4.71 -8.04
C ALA A 60 4.91 3.43 -8.50
N THR A 61 3.66 3.47 -9.00
CA THR A 61 2.98 2.25 -9.47
C THR A 61 3.72 1.52 -10.62
N SER A 62 4.43 2.26 -11.48
CA SER A 62 5.27 1.69 -12.54
C SER A 62 6.60 1.14 -12.03
N LEU A 63 7.13 1.71 -10.94
CA LEU A 63 8.33 1.19 -10.27
C LEU A 63 8.00 -0.08 -9.47
N LEU A 64 6.84 -0.10 -8.80
CA LEU A 64 6.34 -1.24 -8.04
C LEU A 64 5.99 -2.44 -8.93
N SER A 65 5.53 -2.22 -10.16
CA SER A 65 5.23 -3.31 -11.10
C SER A 65 6.47 -4.00 -11.67
N SER A 66 7.61 -3.31 -11.64
CA SER A 66 8.90 -3.83 -12.15
C SER A 66 9.62 -4.70 -11.13
N ASP A 67 9.37 -4.51 -9.83
CA ASP A 67 9.90 -5.37 -8.77
C ASP A 67 8.96 -6.58 -8.54
N PRO A 68 9.44 -7.83 -8.71
CA PRO A 68 8.66 -9.04 -8.44
C PRO A 68 8.04 -9.09 -7.04
N ASN A 69 8.68 -8.45 -6.06
CA ASN A 69 8.26 -8.43 -4.66
C ASN A 69 7.18 -7.38 -4.38
N LEU A 70 7.00 -6.42 -5.29
CA LEU A 70 6.04 -5.34 -5.19
C LEU A 70 4.94 -5.44 -6.25
N PHE A 71 5.05 -6.40 -7.18
CA PHE A 71 4.03 -6.67 -8.20
C PHE A 71 2.65 -6.95 -7.60
N LYS A 72 2.60 -7.70 -6.50
CA LYS A 72 1.33 -7.96 -5.81
C LYS A 72 0.75 -6.68 -5.21
N LEU A 73 1.60 -5.82 -4.65
CA LEU A 73 1.19 -4.51 -4.15
C LEU A 73 0.64 -3.64 -5.29
N SER A 74 1.32 -3.54 -6.44
CA SER A 74 0.86 -2.73 -7.59
C SER A 74 -0.51 -3.18 -8.11
N LYS A 75 -0.80 -4.49 -8.09
CA LYS A 75 -2.13 -5.02 -8.40
C LYS A 75 -3.19 -4.58 -7.39
N LEU A 76 -2.89 -4.66 -6.09
CA LEU A 76 -3.80 -4.20 -5.03
C LEU A 76 -4.09 -2.69 -5.14
N LEU A 77 -3.09 -1.89 -5.53
CA LEU A 77 -3.26 -0.45 -5.79
C LEU A 77 -4.19 -0.18 -6.98
N THR A 78 -4.03 -0.96 -8.05
CA THR A 78 -4.88 -0.87 -9.24
C THR A 78 -6.34 -1.23 -8.92
N ASP A 79 -6.54 -2.26 -8.10
CA ASP A 79 -7.86 -2.66 -7.61
C ASP A 79 -8.48 -1.55 -6.74
N LEU A 80 -7.69 -0.90 -5.88
CA LEU A 80 -8.15 0.19 -5.01
C LEU A 80 -8.61 1.39 -5.83
N LYS A 81 -7.83 1.76 -6.86
CA LYS A 81 -8.18 2.84 -7.80
C LYS A 81 -9.47 2.54 -8.56
N THR A 82 -9.66 1.29 -8.95
CA THR A 82 -10.89 0.85 -9.65
C THR A 82 -12.10 0.94 -8.73
N LEU A 83 -11.98 0.45 -7.49
CA LEU A 83 -13.07 0.53 -6.50
C LEU A 83 -13.43 1.97 -6.15
N HIS A 84 -12.45 2.87 -6.06
CA HIS A 84 -12.70 4.30 -5.87
C HIS A 84 -13.53 4.90 -7.00
N ARG A 85 -13.09 4.66 -8.25
CA ARG A 85 -13.81 5.14 -9.43
C ARG A 85 -15.24 4.59 -9.51
N ASP A 86 -15.43 3.33 -9.15
CA ASP A 86 -16.76 2.71 -9.09
C ASP A 86 -17.62 3.38 -8.02
N LEU A 87 -17.00 3.78 -6.91
CA LEU A 87 -17.67 4.46 -5.82
C LEU A 87 -18.13 5.87 -6.18
N GLU A 88 -17.29 6.63 -6.90
CA GLU A 88 -17.65 7.96 -7.45
C GLU A 88 -18.82 7.89 -8.43
N LYS A 89 -18.88 6.82 -9.23
CA LYS A 89 -19.96 6.58 -10.20
C LYS A 89 -21.28 6.18 -9.55
N LEU A 90 -21.27 5.70 -8.31
CA LEU A 90 -22.48 5.33 -7.58
C LEU A 90 -23.22 6.60 -7.13
N SER A 91 -24.10 7.10 -7.99
CA SER A 91 -24.99 8.23 -7.70
C SER A 91 -26.42 7.78 -7.36
N GLY A 92 -27.14 8.60 -6.59
CA GLY A 92 -28.55 8.38 -6.24
C GLY A 92 -28.79 7.62 -4.94
N TYR A 93 -30.02 7.75 -4.42
CA TYR A 93 -30.43 7.30 -3.07
C TYR A 93 -31.28 6.02 -3.08
N SER A 94 -31.27 5.26 -4.19
CA SER A 94 -31.97 3.97 -4.20
C SER A 94 -31.32 2.99 -3.23
N LEU A 95 -32.10 2.08 -2.65
CA LEU A 95 -31.59 1.01 -1.78
C LEU A 95 -30.45 0.22 -2.45
N LYS A 96 -30.57 -0.05 -3.75
CA LYS A 96 -29.53 -0.69 -4.56
C LYS A 96 -28.23 0.12 -4.61
N SER A 97 -28.32 1.44 -4.78
CA SER A 97 -27.18 2.36 -4.77
C SER A 97 -26.50 2.37 -3.39
N ILE A 98 -27.29 2.49 -2.33
CA ILE A 98 -26.82 2.48 -0.94
C ILE A 98 -26.08 1.19 -0.61
N LEU A 99 -26.68 0.03 -0.93
CA LEU A 99 -26.07 -1.28 -0.70
C LEU A 99 -24.77 -1.46 -1.50
N ARG A 100 -24.75 -1.06 -2.78
CA ARG A 100 -23.53 -1.09 -3.59
C ARG A 100 -22.44 -0.21 -3.00
N ARG A 101 -22.77 1.01 -2.57
CA ARG A 101 -21.82 1.94 -1.95
C ARG A 101 -21.20 1.36 -0.68
N ARG A 102 -22.00 0.69 0.16
CA ARG A 102 -21.53 -0.02 1.37
C ARG A 102 -20.63 -1.21 1.04
N ILE A 103 -21.02 -2.03 0.06
CA ILE A 103 -20.22 -3.19 -0.38
C ILE A 103 -18.87 -2.71 -0.92
N THR A 104 -18.86 -1.71 -1.78
CA THR A 104 -17.64 -1.13 -2.33
C THR A 104 -16.77 -0.53 -1.24
N ALA A 105 -17.34 0.22 -0.29
CA ALA A 105 -16.61 0.73 0.86
C ALA A 105 -15.98 -0.42 1.67
N CYS A 106 -16.73 -1.46 2.03
CA CYS A 106 -16.20 -2.62 2.76
C CYS A 106 -15.03 -3.29 2.01
N ARG A 107 -15.11 -3.39 0.67
CA ARG A 107 -14.01 -3.90 -0.15
C ARG A 107 -12.77 -3.01 -0.10
N ILE A 108 -12.93 -1.69 -0.14
CA ILE A 108 -11.82 -0.73 0.01
C ILE A 108 -11.13 -0.92 1.37
N TYR A 109 -11.91 -1.08 2.45
CA TYR A 109 -11.37 -1.36 3.80
C TYR A 109 -10.55 -2.66 3.83
N GLN A 110 -11.12 -3.76 3.32
CA GLN A 110 -10.42 -5.05 3.23
C GLN A 110 -9.15 -4.95 2.39
N LEU A 111 -9.18 -4.12 1.35
CA LEU A 111 -8.04 -3.89 0.47
C LEU A 111 -6.95 -3.09 1.17
N GLY A 112 -7.31 -2.10 1.99
CA GLY A 112 -6.39 -1.36 2.86
C GLY A 112 -5.60 -2.29 3.78
N SER A 113 -6.26 -3.21 4.48
CA SER A 113 -5.58 -4.20 5.33
C SER A 113 -4.66 -5.13 4.55
N LYS A 114 -5.03 -5.54 3.33
CA LYS A 114 -4.19 -6.37 2.46
C LYS A 114 -2.96 -5.60 1.98
N ILE A 115 -3.14 -4.33 1.63
CA ILE A 115 -2.06 -3.42 1.23
C ILE A 115 -1.08 -3.25 2.38
N GLU A 116 -1.56 -2.96 3.59
CA GLU A 116 -0.71 -2.82 4.78
C GLU A 116 0.13 -4.09 5.03
N ALA A 117 -0.50 -5.26 4.96
CA ALA A 117 0.17 -6.54 5.14
C ALA A 117 1.25 -6.79 4.07
N GLU A 118 0.96 -6.48 2.81
CA GLU A 118 1.92 -6.67 1.71
C GLU A 118 3.13 -5.75 1.86
N ILE A 119 2.91 -4.50 2.30
CA ILE A 119 4.01 -3.57 2.59
C ILE A 119 4.85 -4.07 3.77
N GLN A 120 4.23 -4.62 4.82
CA GLN A 120 4.95 -5.20 5.94
C GLN A 120 5.83 -6.38 5.50
N VAL A 121 5.32 -7.27 4.64
CA VAL A 121 6.09 -8.41 4.09
C VAL A 121 7.32 -7.92 3.33
N TYR A 122 7.20 -6.82 2.57
CA TYR A 122 8.34 -6.22 1.89
C TYR A 122 9.41 -5.75 2.88
N PHE A 123 9.03 -5.02 3.93
CA PHE A 123 9.97 -4.56 4.96
C PHE A 123 10.61 -5.72 5.73
N ASP A 124 9.82 -6.73 6.11
CA ASP A 124 10.34 -7.91 6.82
C ASP A 124 11.42 -8.61 5.99
N ARG A 125 11.18 -8.75 4.67
CA ARG A 125 12.16 -9.32 3.75
C ARG A 125 13.42 -8.48 3.63
N GLU A 126 13.29 -7.15 3.55
CA GLU A 126 14.44 -6.25 3.50
C GLU A 126 15.30 -6.38 4.78
N GLN A 127 14.66 -6.48 5.94
CA GLN A 127 15.33 -6.64 7.23
C GLN A 127 16.01 -8.00 7.36
N ILE A 128 15.37 -9.08 6.92
CA ILE A 128 15.97 -10.43 6.89
C ILE A 128 17.20 -10.43 5.96
N GLN A 129 17.13 -9.79 4.80
CA GLN A 129 18.28 -9.70 3.90
C GLN A 129 19.44 -8.89 4.50
N LYS A 130 19.15 -7.78 5.18
CA LYS A 130 20.16 -6.99 5.91
C LYS A 130 20.81 -7.84 7.00
N LEU A 131 20.01 -8.54 7.81
CA LEU A 131 20.50 -9.43 8.85
C LEU A 131 21.37 -10.56 8.29
N ALA A 132 20.93 -11.23 7.22
CA ALA A 132 21.70 -12.30 6.58
C ALA A 132 23.07 -11.81 6.07
N ARG A 133 23.13 -10.60 5.49
CA ARG A 133 24.40 -9.99 5.07
C ARG A 133 25.29 -9.67 6.27
N THR A 134 24.74 -9.12 7.36
CA THR A 134 25.51 -8.85 8.58
C THR A 134 26.12 -10.14 9.14
N LEU A 135 25.34 -11.22 9.23
CA LEU A 135 25.81 -12.50 9.74
C LEU A 135 26.94 -13.11 8.90
N GLN A 136 26.81 -13.05 7.56
CA GLN A 136 27.86 -13.51 6.64
C GLN A 136 29.16 -12.69 6.72
N LEU A 137 29.07 -11.41 7.10
CA LEU A 137 30.26 -10.58 7.31
C LEU A 137 30.97 -10.92 8.62
N THR A 138 30.21 -11.22 9.69
CA THR A 138 30.79 -11.65 10.97
C THR A 138 31.43 -13.04 10.93
N GLU A 139 30.93 -13.97 10.12
CA GLU A 139 31.55 -15.29 9.94
C GLU A 139 32.89 -15.24 9.17
N GLY A 140 33.17 -14.14 8.46
CA GLY A 140 34.42 -13.94 7.71
C GLY A 140 35.56 -13.29 8.51
N GLU A 141 35.32 -12.87 9.76
CA GLU A 141 36.30 -12.15 10.58
C GLU A 141 36.96 -13.02 11.68
N GLU A 142 36.58 -14.30 11.83
CA GLU A 142 37.14 -15.20 12.85
C GLU A 142 38.26 -16.16 12.35
N GLU A 143 38.66 -16.14 11.08
CA GLU A 143 39.76 -16.97 10.54
C GLU A 143 41.09 -16.22 10.33
N GLY A 144 41.38 -15.19 11.13
CA GLY A 144 42.62 -14.44 10.99
C GLY A 144 43.08 -13.71 12.24
N GLU A 145 43.50 -14.45 13.27
CA GLU A 145 44.58 -14.04 14.20
C GLU A 145 45.16 -15.25 14.96
#